data_AF-A0A965MWS2-F1
#
_entry.id   AF-A0A965MWS2-F1
#
_cell.length_a   1.000
_cell.length_b   1.000
_cell.length_c   1.000
_cell.angle_alpha   90.00
_cell.angle_beta   90.00
_cell.angle_gamma   90.00
#
_symmetry.space_group_name_H-M   'P 1'
#
loop_
_entity.id
_entity.type
_entity.pdbx_description
1 polymer ?
#
loop_
_entity_poly.entity_id
_entity_poly.type
_entity_poly.pdbx_seq_one_letter_code
_entity_poly.pdbx_strand_id
1 'polypeptide(L)'
;MALEKSKNYFFGWKNVKWFLTEIMNMYSAKKSFFSKKRIESGVAFVIAQWGMIYFLLEKISKMTSSDLAIWVGIEFAVSGYIINHIQKEKTLPDAA
;
A
#
# COMPACT_ATOMS: atom_id res chain seq x y z
N MET A 1 -37.90 -14.87 18.47
CA MET A 1 -37.36 -13.83 17.56
C MET A 1 -35.84 -13.88 17.66
N ALA A 2 -35.18 -14.33 16.59
CA ALA A 2 -33.72 -14.40 16.53
C ALA A 2 -33.16 -12.98 16.30
N LEU A 3 -32.46 -12.43 17.28
CA LEU A 3 -31.73 -11.19 17.13
C LEU A 3 -30.36 -11.48 16.49
N GLU A 4 -30.15 -10.79 15.38
CA GLU A 4 -29.10 -10.94 14.39
C GLU A 4 -27.69 -10.84 15.00
N LYS A 5 -26.88 -11.87 14.75
CA LYS A 5 -25.47 -11.96 15.14
C LYS A 5 -24.70 -10.80 14.52
N SER A 6 -24.22 -9.85 15.33
CA SER A 6 -23.43 -8.70 14.88
C SER A 6 -22.31 -9.17 13.96
N LYS A 7 -22.42 -8.86 12.66
CA LYS A 7 -21.37 -9.14 11.68
C LYS A 7 -20.12 -8.40 12.12
N ASN A 8 -19.11 -9.14 12.55
CA ASN A 8 -17.77 -8.62 12.78
C ASN A 8 -17.19 -8.21 11.41
N TYR A 9 -17.49 -6.98 11.01
CA TYR A 9 -16.81 -6.35 9.88
C TYR A 9 -15.34 -6.20 10.27
N PHE A 10 -14.44 -6.87 9.53
CA PHE A 10 -12.98 -6.76 9.62
C PHE A 10 -12.50 -5.27 9.64
N PHE A 11 -13.35 -4.37 9.15
CA PHE A 11 -13.29 -2.91 9.20
C PHE A 11 -13.83 -2.31 10.53
N GLY A 12 -13.36 -2.78 11.68
CA GLY A 12 -13.65 -2.10 12.96
C GLY A 12 -12.90 -0.76 13.06
N TRP A 13 -13.58 0.32 13.46
CA TRP A 13 -12.97 1.66 13.72
C TRP A 13 -11.74 1.57 14.65
N LYS A 14 -11.71 0.57 15.55
CA LYS A 14 -10.58 0.26 16.43
C LYS A 14 -9.31 -0.14 15.64
N ASN A 15 -9.45 -0.91 14.57
CA ASN A 15 -8.33 -1.38 13.74
C ASN A 15 -7.80 -0.23 12.86
N VAL A 16 -8.70 0.61 12.35
CA VAL A 16 -8.32 1.80 11.57
C VAL A 16 -7.62 2.83 12.45
N LYS A 17 -8.12 3.09 13.67
CA LYS A 17 -7.41 3.93 14.66
C LYS A 17 -6.03 3.40 14.96
N TRP A 18 -5.92 2.10 15.22
CA TRP A 18 -4.64 1.48 15.50
C TRP A 18 -3.67 1.64 14.33
N PHE A 19 -4.11 1.35 13.10
CA PHE A 19 -3.29 1.52 11.89
C PHE A 19 -2.82 2.97 11.67
N LEU A 20 -3.72 3.95 11.80
CA LEU A 20 -3.37 5.38 11.68
C LEU A 20 -2.44 5.86 12.81
N THR A 21 -2.64 5.35 14.03
CA THR A 21 -1.78 5.65 15.18
C THR A 21 -0.39 5.05 14.98
N GLU A 22 -0.30 3.86 14.38
CA GLU A 22 0.97 3.20 14.04
C GLU A 22 1.74 4.01 12.98
N ILE A 23 1.06 4.52 11.95
CA ILE A 23 1.64 5.44 10.95
C ILE A 23 2.13 6.73 11.61
N MET A 24 1.36 7.34 12.51
CA MET A 24 1.75 8.59 13.19
C MET A 24 2.95 8.36 14.14
N ASN A 25 2.97 7.22 14.84
CA ASN A 25 4.08 6.84 15.72
C ASN A 25 5.37 6.54 14.96
N MET A 26 5.31 6.16 13.68
CA MET A 26 6.50 6.00 12.81
C MET A 26 7.19 7.31 12.46
N TYR A 27 6.43 8.38 12.25
CA TYR A 27 6.99 9.71 12.03
C TYR A 27 7.58 10.29 13.32
N SER A 28 7.24 9.71 14.48
CA SER A 28 7.85 9.99 15.78
C SER A 28 9.08 9.09 16.02
N ALA A 29 9.98 9.49 16.93
CA ALA A 29 11.23 8.79 17.24
C ALA A 29 11.07 7.44 17.98
N LYS A 30 9.85 6.86 17.99
CA LYS A 30 9.55 5.60 18.72
C LYS A 30 9.68 4.39 17.80
N LYS A 31 10.09 3.24 18.39
CA LYS A 31 10.12 1.93 17.70
C LYS A 31 8.72 1.60 17.17
N SER A 32 8.55 1.58 15.85
CA SER A 32 7.32 1.13 15.20
C SER A 32 7.48 -0.29 14.66
N PHE A 33 6.35 -1.02 14.63
CA PHE A 33 6.27 -2.38 14.11
C PHE A 33 6.49 -2.47 12.59
N PHE A 34 6.30 -1.37 11.86
CA PHE A 34 6.58 -1.29 10.43
C PHE A 34 7.86 -0.47 10.18
N SER A 35 8.80 -1.05 9.43
CA SER A 35 9.98 -0.30 8.97
C SER A 35 9.54 0.88 8.12
N LYS A 36 10.06 2.10 8.42
CA LYS A 36 9.83 3.34 7.64
C LYS A 36 9.73 3.11 6.14
N LYS A 37 10.66 2.33 5.59
CA LYS A 37 10.75 2.02 4.15
C LYS A 37 9.59 1.20 3.56
N ARG A 38 8.95 0.30 4.32
CA ARG A 38 7.81 -0.51 3.81
C ARG A 38 6.54 0.33 3.70
N ILE A 39 6.35 1.25 4.63
CA ILE A 39 5.24 2.20 4.59
C ILE A 39 5.53 3.30 3.58
N GLU A 40 6.77 3.82 3.46
CA GLU A 40 7.15 4.73 2.38
C GLU A 40 6.88 4.12 1.00
N SER A 41 7.30 2.87 0.80
CA SER A 41 7.01 2.12 -0.44
C SER A 41 5.50 1.90 -0.62
N GLY A 42 4.77 1.60 0.45
CA GLY A 42 3.31 1.43 0.43
C GLY A 42 2.55 2.73 0.11
N VAL A 43 3.00 3.86 0.63
CA VAL A 43 2.44 5.19 0.33
C VAL A 43 2.73 5.56 -1.12
N ALA A 44 3.96 5.33 -1.60
CA ALA A 44 4.30 5.52 -3.01
C ALA A 44 3.41 4.67 -3.94
N PHE A 45 3.13 3.41 -3.55
CA PHE A 45 2.22 2.54 -4.28
C PHE A 45 0.77 3.07 -4.30
N VAL A 46 0.25 3.55 -3.15
CA VAL A 46 -1.09 4.14 -3.08
C VAL A 46 -1.22 5.40 -3.94
N ILE A 47 -0.18 6.25 -3.96
CA ILE A 47 -0.16 7.45 -4.83
C ILE A 47 -0.14 7.05 -6.30
N ALA A 48 0.63 6.02 -6.69
CA ALA A 48 0.66 5.50 -8.04
C ALA A 48 -0.71 4.94 -8.47
N GLN A 49 -1.37 4.16 -7.61
CA GLN A 49 -2.73 3.66 -7.85
C GLN A 49 -3.75 4.79 -7.97
N TRP A 50 -3.64 5.83 -7.13
CA TRP A 50 -4.51 7.00 -7.23
C TRP A 50 -4.31 7.76 -8.55
N GLY A 51 -3.06 7.87 -9.03
CA GLY A 51 -2.74 8.43 -10.33
C GLY A 51 -3.36 7.64 -11.49
N MET A 52 -3.31 6.30 -11.41
CA MET A 52 -3.99 5.43 -12.38
C MET A 52 -5.51 5.63 -12.34
N ILE A 53 -6.14 5.65 -11.16
CA ILE A 53 -7.58 5.88 -11.02
C ILE A 53 -7.98 7.23 -11.61
N TYR A 54 -7.23 8.30 -11.34
CA TYR A 54 -7.47 9.62 -11.93
C TYR A 54 -7.35 9.60 -13.45
N PHE A 55 -6.29 8.97 -13.99
CA PHE A 55 -6.11 8.82 -15.43
C PHE A 55 -7.25 8.04 -16.07
N LEU A 56 -7.69 6.94 -15.44
CA LEU A 56 -8.80 6.12 -15.88
C LEU A 56 -10.10 6.93 -15.93
N LEU A 57 -10.41 7.72 -14.89
CA LEU A 57 -11.62 8.54 -14.85
C LEU A 57 -11.65 9.60 -15.96
N GLU A 58 -10.51 10.26 -16.22
CA GLU A 58 -10.40 11.30 -17.25
C GLU A 58 -10.39 10.74 -18.67
N LYS A 59 -9.85 9.53 -18.86
CA LYS A 59 -9.64 8.92 -20.19
C LYS A 59 -10.54 7.74 -20.49
N ILE A 60 -11.52 7.41 -19.63
CA ILE A 60 -12.31 6.17 -19.73
C ILE A 60 -12.97 5.97 -21.10
N SER A 61 -13.37 7.07 -21.76
CA SER A 61 -14.05 7.08 -23.05
C SER A 61 -13.10 6.99 -24.26
N LYS A 62 -11.80 7.15 -24.05
CA LYS A 62 -10.76 7.12 -25.10
C LYS A 62 -9.71 6.04 -24.88
N MET A 63 -9.82 5.29 -23.78
CA MET A 63 -8.80 4.34 -23.38
C MET A 63 -8.82 3.10 -24.26
N THR A 64 -7.64 2.72 -24.75
CA THR A 64 -7.42 1.47 -25.48
C THR A 64 -6.82 0.41 -24.55
N SER A 65 -6.90 -0.86 -24.94
CA SER A 65 -6.26 -1.96 -24.20
C SER A 65 -4.75 -1.78 -24.02
N SER A 66 -4.10 -1.03 -24.93
CA SER A 66 -2.68 -0.68 -24.85
C SER A 66 -2.37 0.27 -23.70
N ASP A 67 -3.22 1.27 -23.44
CA ASP A 67 -3.02 2.20 -22.32
C ASP A 67 -3.11 1.47 -20.97
N LEU A 68 -4.02 0.50 -20.87
CA LEU A 68 -4.13 -0.36 -19.69
C LEU A 68 -2.89 -1.23 -19.52
N ALA A 69 -2.38 -1.83 -20.60
CA ALA A 69 -1.16 -2.63 -20.55
C ALA A 69 0.07 -1.81 -20.11
N ILE A 70 0.18 -0.56 -20.55
CA ILE A 70 1.24 0.36 -20.12
C ILE A 70 1.14 0.61 -18.60
N TRP A 71 -0.05 0.92 -18.10
CA TRP A 71 -0.27 1.14 -16.67
C TRP A 71 0.07 -0.11 -15.84
N VAL A 72 -0.40 -1.27 -16.28
CA VAL A 72 -0.08 -2.56 -15.65
C VAL A 72 1.43 -2.82 -15.65
N GLY A 73 2.13 -2.51 -16.74
CA GLY A 73 3.59 -2.63 -16.82
C GLY A 73 4.32 -1.73 -15.82
N ILE A 74 3.86 -0.47 -15.68
CA ILE A 74 4.41 0.47 -14.69
C ILE A 74 4.19 -0.05 -13.27
N GLU A 75 2.99 -0.53 -12.95
CA GLU A 75 2.67 -1.07 -11.61
C GLU A 75 3.49 -2.31 -11.27
N PHE A 76 3.69 -3.22 -12.23
CA PHE A 76 4.55 -4.38 -12.04
C PHE A 76 6.03 -4.00 -11.87
N ALA A 77 6.52 -2.99 -12.60
CA ALA A 77 7.88 -2.50 -12.45
C ALA A 77 8.12 -1.88 -11.06
N VAL A 78 7.18 -1.04 -10.60
CA VAL A 78 7.23 -0.43 -9.25
C VAL A 78 7.15 -1.52 -8.18
N SER A 79 6.23 -2.48 -8.31
CA SER A 79 6.09 -3.59 -7.37
C SER A 79 7.35 -4.47 -7.33
N GLY A 80 7.93 -4.77 -8.49
CA GLY A 80 9.18 -5.52 -8.60
C GLY A 80 10.36 -4.80 -7.95
N TYR A 81 10.48 -3.48 -8.17
CA TYR A 81 11.48 -2.64 -7.51
C TYR A 81 11.34 -2.68 -5.98
N ILE A 82 10.12 -2.51 -5.47
CA ILE A 82 9.82 -2.55 -4.03
C ILE A 82 10.18 -3.92 -3.44
N ILE A 83 9.81 -5.02 -4.09
CA ILE A 83 10.13 -6.38 -3.64
C ILE A 83 11.64 -6.60 -3.60
N ASN A 84 12.37 -6.19 -4.65
CA ASN A 84 13.82 -6.33 -4.71
C ASN A 84 14.52 -5.54 -3.59
N HIS A 85 14.05 -4.32 -3.31
CA HIS A 85 14.54 -3.53 -2.19
C HIS A 85 14.28 -4.21 -0.83
N ILE A 86 13.09 -4.78 -0.63
CA ILE A 86 12.76 -5.52 0.60
C ILE A 86 13.62 -6.78 0.75
N GLN A 87 13.92 -7.48 -0.35
CA GLN A 87 14.72 -8.71 -0.32
C GLN A 87 16.20 -8.44 -0.05
N LYS A 88 16.78 -7.40 -0.69
CA LYS A 88 18.17 -6.98 -0.46
C LYS A 88 18.47 -6.62 1.01
N GLU A 89 17.46 -6.12 1.73
CA GLU A 89 17.60 -5.80 3.15
C GLU A 89 17.60 -7.03 4.06
N LYS A 90 16.96 -8.14 3.66
CA LYS A 90 17.01 -9.40 4.42
C LYS A 90 18.36 -10.11 4.28
N THR A 91 19.06 -9.85 3.18
CA THR A 91 20.39 -10.41 2.88
C THR A 91 21.53 -9.62 3.48
N LEU A 92 21.30 -8.44 4.08
CA LEU A 92 22.28 -7.78 4.94
C LEU A 92 22.13 -8.38 6.34
N PRO A 93 22.96 -9.36 6.74
CA PRO A 93 22.95 -9.87 8.10
C PRO A 93 23.58 -8.80 9.00
N ASP A 94 23.35 -8.91 10.29
CA ASP A 94 24.14 -8.28 11.35
C ASP A 94 25.62 -8.68 11.22
N ALA A 95 26.34 -8.09 10.26
CA ALA A 95 27.78 -8.18 10.10
C ALA A 95 28.40 -6.85 10.55
N ALA A 96 28.25 -6.57 11.84
CA ALA A 96 29.13 -5.70 12.63
C ALA A 96 28.94 -6.03 14.12
#